data_AF-A0A8B7NI00-F1
#
_entry.id   AF-A0A8B7NI00-F1
#
_cell.length_a   1.000
_cell.length_b   1.000
_cell.length_c   1.000
_cell.angle_alpha   90.00
_cell.angle_beta   90.00
_cell.angle_gamma   90.00
#
_symmetry.space_group_name_H-M   'P 1'
#
loop_
_entity.id
_entity.type
_entity.pdbx_description
1 polymer ?
#
loop_
_entity_poly.entity_id
_entity_poly.type
_entity_poly.pdbx_seq_one_letter_code
_entity_poly.pdbx_strand_id
1 'polypeptide(L)'
;MRMLCCEAFLLHKTEEYDSNHDDGASDQTEEDGGNHDDDLSDQTEEDGGNHDDDLSDQTEEHGGNHDDGLSGQTEEHGGNHDDGLSDQTEEDGGNHDDGASDQTEEDGGNHDDGASDQTGEDDGNHDDGASDQTEEHGGNHDDGTSDQTEEHGGNHDDGASDQTEEHDGNHDDGAKK
;
A
#
# COMPACT_ATOMS: atom_id res chain seq x y z
N MET A 1 -30.85 -12.18 -30.41
CA MET A 1 -30.44 -13.53 -30.86
C MET A 1 -29.59 -14.14 -29.76
N ARG A 2 -29.75 -15.43 -29.48
CA ARG A 2 -28.76 -16.17 -28.69
C ARG A 2 -27.55 -16.44 -29.59
N MET A 3 -26.35 -16.08 -29.16
CA MET A 3 -25.13 -16.76 -29.58
C MET A 3 -24.50 -17.35 -28.33
N LEU A 4 -24.52 -18.69 -28.26
CA LEU A 4 -23.46 -19.43 -27.59
C LEU A 4 -22.53 -19.89 -28.72
N CYS A 5 -21.21 -19.69 -28.57
CA CYS A 5 -20.17 -20.70 -28.76
C CYS A 5 -18.76 -20.08 -28.79
N CYS A 6 -17.90 -20.54 -27.87
CA CYS A 6 -16.46 -20.85 -28.07
C CYS A 6 -15.33 -19.83 -27.79
N GLU A 7 -15.45 -18.87 -26.87
CA GLU A 7 -14.27 -18.06 -26.50
C GLU A 7 -13.43 -18.84 -25.47
N ALA A 8 -12.27 -19.42 -25.81
CA ALA A 8 -11.01 -18.76 -26.13
C ALA A 8 -10.70 -17.70 -25.07
N PHE A 9 -9.78 -18.02 -24.17
CA PHE A 9 -9.08 -17.10 -23.27
C PHE A 9 -8.69 -15.84 -24.07
N LEU A 10 -9.51 -14.80 -23.97
CA LEU A 10 -9.29 -13.49 -24.56
C LEU A 10 -9.01 -12.59 -23.36
N LEU A 11 -7.74 -12.23 -23.15
CA LEU A 11 -7.38 -11.00 -22.45
C LEU A 11 -8.21 -9.88 -23.08
N HIS A 12 -9.11 -9.27 -22.31
CA HIS A 12 -9.93 -8.16 -22.79
C HIS A 12 -9.59 -6.93 -21.95
N LYS A 13 -8.65 -6.12 -22.44
CA LYS A 13 -8.36 -4.81 -21.84
C LYS A 13 -9.56 -3.88 -22.04
N THR A 14 -10.11 -3.38 -20.95
CA THR A 14 -11.16 -2.36 -20.89
C THR A 14 -10.53 -1.01 -20.57
N GLU A 15 -11.01 0.05 -21.20
CA GLU A 15 -10.63 1.43 -20.88
C GLU A 15 -11.93 2.19 -20.65
N GLU A 16 -12.08 2.77 -19.48
CA GLU A 16 -13.29 3.41 -18.99
C GLU A 16 -12.95 4.80 -18.41
N TYR A 17 -13.89 5.72 -18.49
CA TYR A 17 -13.68 7.14 -18.14
C TYR A 17 -14.90 7.70 -17.42
N ASP A 18 -14.73 8.34 -16.27
CA ASP A 18 -15.79 8.91 -15.44
C ASP A 18 -16.97 7.92 -15.22
N SER A 19 -16.67 6.63 -15.16
CA SER A 19 -17.66 5.55 -15.17
C SER A 19 -17.90 5.01 -13.76
N ASN A 20 -18.96 4.22 -13.58
CA ASN A 20 -19.22 3.61 -12.28
C ASN A 20 -19.74 2.20 -12.51
N HIS A 21 -19.11 1.23 -11.86
CA HIS A 21 -19.42 -0.18 -12.03
C HIS A 21 -19.46 -0.89 -10.67
N ASP A 22 -19.99 -2.10 -10.71
CA ASP A 22 -20.20 -3.04 -9.61
C ASP A 22 -20.13 -4.40 -10.31
N ASP A 23 -18.91 -4.93 -10.41
CA ASP A 23 -18.60 -6.16 -11.15
C ASP A 23 -18.09 -7.26 -10.21
N GLY A 24 -18.42 -8.51 -10.54
CA GLY A 24 -17.95 -9.64 -9.74
C GLY A 24 -16.53 -10.10 -10.08
N ALA A 25 -15.93 -9.53 -11.12
CA ALA A 25 -14.55 -9.75 -11.54
C ALA A 25 -14.18 -8.82 -12.71
N SER A 26 -13.09 -8.08 -12.57
CA SER A 26 -12.36 -7.38 -13.62
C SER A 26 -11.05 -8.13 -13.96
N ASP A 27 -10.41 -7.82 -15.10
CA ASP A 27 -9.20 -8.52 -15.56
C ASP A 27 -8.12 -7.48 -15.89
N GLN A 28 -8.17 -6.87 -17.08
CA GLN A 28 -7.29 -5.76 -17.43
C GLN A 28 -8.12 -4.48 -17.60
N THR A 29 -8.10 -3.58 -16.63
CA THR A 29 -8.82 -2.30 -16.68
C THR A 29 -7.82 -1.13 -16.71
N GLU A 30 -8.18 -0.07 -17.43
CA GLU A 30 -7.66 1.27 -17.17
C GLU A 30 -8.86 2.16 -16.87
N GLU A 31 -8.89 2.76 -15.68
CA GLU A 31 -9.99 3.58 -15.19
C GLU A 31 -9.49 5.02 -14.96
N ASP A 32 -10.14 6.02 -15.56
CA ASP A 32 -9.85 7.45 -15.28
C ASP A 32 -11.07 8.10 -14.63
N GLY A 33 -11.02 8.15 -13.29
CA GLY A 33 -12.09 8.63 -12.45
C GLY A 33 -13.34 7.75 -12.45
N GLY A 34 -14.07 7.75 -11.34
CA GLY A 34 -15.26 6.93 -11.24
C GLY A 34 -15.58 6.52 -9.82
N ASN A 35 -16.49 5.57 -9.69
CA ASN A 35 -16.53 4.71 -8.51
C ASN A 35 -16.68 3.26 -8.95
N HIS A 36 -15.75 2.41 -8.54
CA HIS A 36 -15.77 0.98 -8.84
C HIS A 36 -15.81 0.18 -7.54
N ASP A 37 -16.37 -1.02 -7.63
CA ASP A 37 -16.66 -1.92 -6.52
C ASP A 37 -16.57 -3.33 -7.12
N ASP A 38 -15.42 -3.99 -7.00
CA ASP A 38 -15.18 -5.31 -7.60
C ASP A 38 -14.92 -6.39 -6.53
N ASP A 39 -15.57 -7.56 -6.70
CA ASP A 39 -15.25 -8.72 -5.83
C ASP A 39 -13.80 -9.23 -6.07
N LEU A 40 -13.24 -8.99 -7.27
CA LEU A 40 -11.97 -9.52 -7.76
C LEU A 40 -11.40 -8.62 -8.88
N SER A 41 -10.19 -8.11 -8.73
CA SER A 41 -9.43 -7.45 -9.79
C SER A 41 -8.07 -8.14 -10.01
N ASP A 42 -7.58 -8.18 -11.25
CA ASP A 42 -6.34 -8.91 -11.62
C ASP A 42 -5.23 -7.92 -11.99
N GLN A 43 -5.46 -7.04 -12.97
CA GLN A 43 -4.53 -5.99 -13.40
C GLN A 43 -5.27 -4.68 -13.67
N THR A 44 -5.18 -3.73 -12.74
CA THR A 44 -5.80 -2.41 -12.85
C THR A 44 -4.73 -1.32 -12.98
N GLU A 45 -5.07 -0.28 -13.73
CA GLU A 45 -4.37 1.01 -13.68
C GLU A 45 -5.45 2.07 -13.47
N GLU A 46 -5.44 2.80 -12.36
CA GLU A 46 -6.50 3.78 -12.07
C GLU A 46 -5.94 5.17 -11.78
N ASP A 47 -6.56 6.18 -12.40
CA ASP A 47 -6.21 7.60 -12.27
C ASP A 47 -7.36 8.34 -11.60
N GLY A 48 -7.31 8.42 -10.27
CA GLY A 48 -8.35 9.03 -9.46
C GLY A 48 -9.67 8.26 -9.46
N GLY A 49 -10.57 8.68 -8.58
CA GLY A 49 -11.86 8.00 -8.37
C GLY A 49 -11.97 7.49 -6.96
N ASN A 50 -12.90 6.57 -6.74
CA ASN A 50 -12.91 5.74 -5.54
C ASN A 50 -13.08 4.28 -5.96
N HIS A 51 -12.28 3.39 -5.41
CA HIS A 51 -12.31 1.97 -5.74
C HIS A 51 -12.30 1.16 -4.45
N ASP A 52 -12.95 0.01 -4.48
CA ASP A 52 -13.25 -0.84 -3.33
C ASP A 52 -13.22 -2.28 -3.85
N ASP A 53 -12.09 -2.97 -3.65
CA ASP A 53 -11.91 -4.33 -4.14
C ASP A 53 -11.75 -5.32 -2.99
N ASP A 54 -12.54 -6.41 -2.99
CA ASP A 54 -12.38 -7.46 -1.98
C ASP A 54 -11.00 -8.17 -2.10
N LEU A 55 -10.45 -8.20 -3.32
CA LEU A 55 -9.26 -8.95 -3.74
C LEU A 55 -8.64 -8.33 -5.01
N SER A 56 -7.41 -7.84 -4.93
CA SER A 56 -6.63 -7.32 -6.06
C SER A 56 -5.29 -8.08 -6.20
N ASP A 57 -4.84 -8.36 -7.44
CA ASP A 57 -3.57 -9.09 -7.69
C ASP A 57 -2.43 -8.14 -8.07
N GLN A 58 -2.67 -7.22 -9.03
CA GLN A 58 -1.74 -6.17 -9.43
C GLN A 58 -2.46 -4.85 -9.72
N THR A 59 -2.12 -3.80 -8.98
CA THR A 59 -2.75 -2.48 -9.06
C THR A 59 -1.68 -1.40 -9.22
N GLU A 60 -1.97 -0.39 -10.07
CA GLU A 60 -1.18 0.85 -10.16
C GLU A 60 -2.12 2.03 -10.02
N GLU A 61 -2.03 2.74 -8.90
CA GLU A 61 -3.02 3.73 -8.48
C GLU A 61 -2.44 5.15 -8.44
N HIS A 62 -3.06 6.09 -9.15
CA HIS A 62 -2.63 7.48 -9.24
C HIS A 62 -3.66 8.42 -8.63
N GLY A 63 -3.59 8.63 -7.31
CA GLY A 63 -4.53 9.48 -6.60
C GLY A 63 -5.94 8.89 -6.54
N GLY A 64 -6.82 9.50 -5.75
CA GLY A 64 -8.16 8.94 -5.52
C GLY A 64 -8.28 8.43 -4.09
N ASN A 65 -9.23 7.51 -3.88
CA ASN A 65 -9.30 6.72 -2.66
C ASN A 65 -9.48 5.24 -3.02
N HIS A 66 -8.65 4.36 -2.51
CA HIS A 66 -8.74 2.91 -2.74
C HIS A 66 -8.86 2.21 -1.38
N ASP A 67 -9.54 1.07 -1.37
CA ASP A 67 -9.81 0.25 -0.17
C ASP A 67 -9.80 -1.20 -0.64
N ASP A 68 -8.71 -1.92 -0.39
CA ASP A 68 -8.55 -3.31 -0.84
C ASP A 68 -8.55 -4.28 0.35
N GLY A 69 -9.38 -5.32 0.27
CA GLY A 69 -9.46 -6.33 1.31
C GLY A 69 -8.20 -7.20 1.41
N LEU A 70 -7.68 -7.64 0.27
CA LEU A 70 -6.38 -8.30 0.12
C LEU A 70 -5.76 -7.87 -1.21
N SER A 71 -4.53 -7.38 -1.17
CA SER A 71 -3.78 -6.95 -2.34
C SER A 71 -2.51 -7.80 -2.54
N GLY A 72 -2.14 -8.00 -3.80
CA GLY A 72 -0.95 -8.74 -4.20
C GLY A 72 0.27 -7.83 -4.33
N GLN A 73 0.34 -7.12 -5.45
CA GLN A 73 1.37 -6.11 -5.69
C GLN A 73 0.69 -4.78 -6.01
N THR A 74 0.94 -3.77 -5.19
CA THR A 74 0.34 -2.45 -5.31
C THR A 74 1.43 -1.39 -5.51
N GLU A 75 1.28 -0.54 -6.53
CA GLU A 75 2.09 0.68 -6.70
C GLU A 75 1.17 1.90 -6.59
N GLU A 76 1.40 2.76 -5.60
CA GLU A 76 0.50 3.87 -5.26
C GLU A 76 1.18 5.23 -5.32
N HIS A 77 0.52 6.19 -5.96
CA HIS A 77 1.06 7.52 -6.22
C HIS A 77 0.09 8.62 -5.75
N GLY A 78 0.17 8.98 -4.47
CA GLY A 78 -0.71 9.95 -3.86
C GLY A 78 -2.14 9.45 -3.74
N GLY A 79 -2.99 10.19 -3.03
CA GLY A 79 -4.36 9.76 -2.77
C GLY A 79 -4.52 9.35 -1.32
N ASN A 80 -5.51 8.49 -1.06
CA ASN A 80 -5.59 7.75 0.18
C ASN A 80 -5.85 6.28 -0.15
N HIS A 81 -5.12 5.36 0.47
CA HIS A 81 -5.32 3.93 0.27
C HIS A 81 -5.38 3.24 1.64
N ASP A 82 -6.07 2.10 1.68
CA ASP A 82 -6.34 1.32 2.90
C ASP A 82 -6.36 -0.15 2.48
N ASP A 83 -5.28 -0.89 2.77
CA ASP A 83 -5.19 -2.31 2.43
C ASP A 83 -5.30 -3.17 3.68
N GLY A 84 -6.24 -4.12 3.65
CA GLY A 84 -6.44 -5.04 4.76
C GLY A 84 -5.26 -6.00 4.98
N LEU A 85 -4.75 -6.58 3.88
CA LEU A 85 -3.50 -7.34 3.84
C LEU A 85 -2.85 -7.19 2.46
N SER A 86 -1.55 -6.90 2.44
CA SER A 86 -0.76 -6.71 1.22
C SER A 86 0.43 -7.69 1.17
N ASP A 87 0.73 -8.25 -0.01
CA ASP A 87 1.96 -9.04 -0.21
C ASP A 87 3.17 -8.10 -0.47
N GLN A 88 2.99 -7.05 -1.28
CA GLN A 88 3.99 -6.02 -1.56
C GLN A 88 3.33 -4.67 -1.91
N THR A 89 3.73 -3.62 -1.22
CA THR A 89 3.25 -2.24 -1.46
C THR A 89 4.44 -1.32 -1.73
N GLU A 90 4.36 -0.52 -2.80
CA GLU A 90 5.27 0.61 -3.05
C GLU A 90 4.46 1.91 -3.11
N GLU A 91 4.78 2.88 -2.26
CA GLU A 91 3.97 4.08 -2.06
C GLU A 91 4.78 5.37 -2.24
N ASP A 92 4.29 6.33 -3.03
CA ASP A 92 4.90 7.66 -3.20
C ASP A 92 3.88 8.77 -2.90
N GLY A 93 3.95 9.23 -1.65
CA GLY A 93 3.13 10.29 -1.11
C GLY A 93 1.65 9.93 -1.01
N GLY A 94 0.86 10.78 -0.37
CA GLY A 94 -0.56 10.47 -0.09
C GLY A 94 -0.76 10.21 1.39
N ASN A 95 -1.78 9.43 1.73
CA ASN A 95 -1.81 8.75 3.01
C ASN A 95 -2.24 7.30 2.84
N HIS A 96 -1.53 6.37 3.44
CA HIS A 96 -1.80 4.93 3.31
C HIS A 96 -1.91 4.29 4.69
N ASP A 97 -2.66 3.20 4.78
CA ASP A 97 -2.98 2.48 6.02
C ASP A 97 -3.03 0.98 5.68
N ASP A 98 -1.98 0.23 6.01
CA ASP A 98 -1.91 -1.20 5.74
C ASP A 98 -2.12 -1.99 7.04
N GLY A 99 -3.14 -2.85 7.05
CA GLY A 99 -3.45 -3.69 8.20
C GLY A 99 -2.35 -4.71 8.53
N ALA A 100 -1.80 -5.34 7.49
CA ALA A 100 -0.53 -6.06 7.57
C ALA A 100 0.07 -6.31 6.18
N SER A 101 1.40 -6.16 6.08
CA SER A 101 2.14 -6.34 4.83
C SER A 101 3.28 -7.34 4.98
N ASP A 102 3.64 -8.01 3.88
CA ASP A 102 4.90 -8.78 3.82
C ASP A 102 6.10 -7.85 3.53
N GLN A 103 5.91 -6.83 2.68
CA GLN A 103 6.93 -5.82 2.36
C GLN A 103 6.28 -4.48 2.00
N THR A 104 6.69 -3.39 2.66
CA THR A 104 6.29 -2.01 2.35
C THR A 104 7.52 -1.16 2.03
N GLU A 105 7.45 -0.36 0.96
CA GLU A 105 8.46 0.65 0.64
C GLU A 105 7.77 1.99 0.36
N GLU A 106 8.16 3.02 1.08
CA GLU A 106 7.38 4.26 1.15
C GLU A 106 8.25 5.51 0.98
N ASP A 107 7.80 6.45 0.14
CA ASP A 107 8.47 7.74 -0.09
C ASP A 107 7.51 8.91 0.16
N GLY A 108 7.80 9.71 1.17
CA GLY A 108 7.01 10.88 1.50
C GLY A 108 5.68 10.54 2.20
N GLY A 109 4.64 11.34 1.98
CA GLY A 109 3.29 10.98 2.48
C GLY A 109 3.11 10.96 4.01
N ASN A 110 2.05 10.27 4.43
CA ASN A 110 1.88 9.78 5.80
C ASN A 110 1.38 8.34 5.75
N HIS A 111 2.03 7.43 6.44
CA HIS A 111 1.71 6.01 6.34
C HIS A 111 1.56 5.40 7.74
N ASP A 112 0.70 4.39 7.87
CA ASP A 112 0.35 3.72 9.12
C ASP A 112 0.30 2.22 8.85
N ASP A 113 1.29 1.49 9.33
CA ASP A 113 1.46 0.06 9.09
C ASP A 113 1.13 -0.71 10.38
N GLY A 114 0.11 -1.57 10.33
CA GLY A 114 -0.32 -2.33 11.49
C GLY A 114 0.68 -3.41 11.92
N ALA A 115 1.21 -4.15 10.94
CA ALA A 115 2.23 -5.17 11.15
C ALA A 115 2.91 -5.57 9.84
N SER A 116 4.24 -5.52 9.81
CA SER A 116 5.00 -5.66 8.56
C SER A 116 6.19 -6.60 8.74
N ASP A 117 6.49 -7.45 7.75
CA ASP A 117 7.70 -8.29 7.81
C ASP A 117 8.95 -7.43 7.50
N GLN A 118 8.83 -6.48 6.56
CA GLN A 118 9.89 -5.54 6.19
C GLN A 118 9.30 -4.18 5.78
N THR A 119 9.76 -3.11 6.41
CA THR A 119 9.43 -1.71 6.06
C THR A 119 10.70 -0.96 5.66
N GLY A 120 10.55 -0.08 4.67
CA GLY A 120 11.60 0.84 4.26
C GLY A 120 11.02 2.18 3.87
N GLU A 121 11.38 3.24 4.59
CA GLU A 121 10.71 4.53 4.43
C GLU A 121 11.70 5.70 4.22
N ASP A 122 11.35 6.61 3.30
CA ASP A 122 12.11 7.83 2.98
C ASP A 122 11.25 9.08 3.16
N ASP A 123 11.78 10.06 3.90
CA ASP A 123 11.09 11.29 4.27
C ASP A 123 9.70 11.03 4.92
N GLY A 124 8.66 11.84 4.68
CA GLY A 124 7.30 11.54 5.20
C GLY A 124 7.08 11.56 6.72
N ASN A 125 5.94 11.00 7.14
CA ASN A 125 5.67 10.62 8.53
C ASN A 125 5.10 9.20 8.57
N HIS A 126 5.64 8.37 9.42
CA HIS A 126 5.36 6.94 9.42
C HIS A 126 5.09 6.45 10.83
N ASP A 127 4.11 5.56 10.98
CA ASP A 127 3.72 4.95 12.27
C ASP A 127 3.62 3.44 12.05
N ASP A 128 4.51 2.70 12.69
CA ASP A 128 4.79 1.31 12.35
C ASP A 128 4.51 0.44 13.59
N GLY A 129 3.38 -0.25 13.61
CA GLY A 129 2.85 -0.91 14.79
C GLY A 129 3.73 -2.06 15.28
N ALA A 130 4.13 -2.94 14.36
CA ALA A 130 5.04 -4.04 14.65
C ALA A 130 5.76 -4.56 13.41
N SER A 131 7.09 -4.43 13.39
CA SER A 131 7.90 -4.79 12.22
C SER A 131 9.03 -5.77 12.55
N ASP A 132 9.34 -6.70 11.65
CA ASP A 132 10.48 -7.61 11.83
C ASP A 132 11.80 -6.86 11.47
N GLN A 133 11.76 -6.01 10.43
CA GLN A 133 12.86 -5.16 9.99
C GLN A 133 12.35 -3.82 9.47
N THR A 134 12.99 -2.74 9.90
CA THR A 134 12.65 -1.36 9.53
C THR A 134 13.94 -0.64 9.08
N GLU A 135 13.95 -0.01 7.90
CA GLU A 135 15.08 0.81 7.39
C GLU A 135 14.60 2.19 7.00
N GLU A 136 15.09 3.19 7.71
CA GLU A 136 14.51 4.52 7.66
C GLU A 136 15.47 5.61 7.27
N HIS A 137 14.97 6.56 6.49
CA HIS A 137 15.75 7.69 6.03
C HIS A 137 14.96 9.01 6.04
N GLY A 138 15.27 9.90 6.98
CA GLY A 138 14.62 11.21 7.04
C GLY A 138 13.30 11.17 7.80
N GLY A 139 12.40 12.11 7.50
CA GLY A 139 11.04 12.03 8.03
C GLY A 139 10.85 12.16 9.55
N ASN A 140 9.68 11.70 10.00
CA ASN A 140 9.38 11.42 11.41
C ASN A 140 8.71 10.05 11.52
N HIS A 141 9.29 9.17 12.33
CA HIS A 141 8.89 7.76 12.41
C HIS A 141 8.60 7.38 13.86
N ASP A 142 7.55 6.58 14.08
CA ASP A 142 7.11 6.09 15.39
C ASP A 142 6.89 4.58 15.31
N ASP A 143 7.82 3.80 15.85
CA ASP A 143 7.78 2.34 15.79
C ASP A 143 7.27 1.76 17.11
N GLY A 144 6.16 1.06 17.09
CA GLY A 144 5.63 0.35 18.25
C GLY A 144 6.60 -0.73 18.76
N THR A 145 6.92 -1.70 17.91
CA THR A 145 7.91 -2.75 18.22
C THR A 145 8.63 -3.22 16.97
N SER A 146 9.96 -3.19 16.97
CA SER A 146 10.76 -3.78 15.90
C SER A 146 11.79 -4.80 16.38
N ASP A 147 12.09 -5.82 15.58
CA ASP A 147 13.19 -6.75 15.86
C ASP A 147 14.54 -6.12 15.44
N GLN A 148 14.57 -5.38 14.32
CA GLN A 148 15.75 -4.68 13.81
C GLN A 148 15.37 -3.35 13.15
N THR A 149 16.00 -2.28 13.61
CA THR A 149 15.77 -0.92 13.12
C THR A 149 17.10 -0.30 12.66
N GLU A 150 17.14 0.29 11.46
CA GLU A 150 18.27 1.06 10.93
C GLU A 150 17.83 2.47 10.49
N GLU A 151 18.22 3.49 11.25
CA GLU A 151 17.78 4.87 11.06
C GLU A 151 18.87 5.79 10.50
N HIS A 152 18.52 6.60 9.49
CA HIS A 152 19.42 7.57 8.84
C HIS A 152 18.87 8.99 8.84
N GLY A 153 18.83 9.60 10.03
CA GLY A 153 18.42 10.99 10.19
C GLY A 153 16.91 11.16 10.13
N GLY A 154 16.41 12.28 10.65
CA GLY A 154 14.98 12.43 10.91
C GLY A 154 14.71 12.55 12.41
N ASN A 155 13.47 12.28 12.81
CA ASN A 155 13.10 12.08 14.21
C ASN A 155 12.42 10.73 14.37
N HIS A 156 12.96 9.88 15.23
CA HIS A 156 12.49 8.51 15.44
C HIS A 156 12.08 8.32 16.91
N ASP A 157 10.99 7.62 17.18
CA ASP A 157 10.51 7.24 18.50
C ASP A 157 10.19 5.74 18.53
N ASP A 158 11.06 4.94 19.13
CA ASP A 158 10.87 3.48 19.17
C ASP A 158 10.30 3.05 20.53
N GLY A 159 9.15 2.38 20.53
CA GLY A 159 8.56 1.77 21.70
C GLY A 159 9.42 0.66 22.30
N ALA A 160 9.77 -0.35 21.49
CA ALA A 160 10.67 -1.43 21.92
C ALA A 160 11.36 -2.16 20.76
N SER A 161 12.66 -1.92 20.62
CA SER A 161 13.50 -2.56 19.59
C SER A 161 14.55 -3.52 20.18
N ASP A 162 14.78 -4.66 19.51
CA ASP A 162 15.80 -5.65 19.89
C ASP A 162 17.20 -5.19 19.45
N GLN A 163 17.31 -4.62 18.25
CA GLN A 163 18.52 -4.05 17.67
C GLN A 163 18.21 -2.74 16.96
N THR A 164 19.03 -1.71 17.24
CA THR A 164 18.90 -0.38 16.61
C THR A 164 20.27 0.10 16.17
N GLU A 165 20.41 0.49 14.90
CA GLU A 165 21.56 1.22 14.35
C GLU A 165 21.12 2.62 13.91
N GLU A 166 21.86 3.65 14.35
CA GLU A 166 21.44 5.05 14.21
C GLU A 166 22.53 5.89 13.56
N HIS A 167 22.18 6.67 12.54
CA HIS A 167 23.12 7.55 11.84
C HIS A 167 22.55 8.96 11.60
N ASP A 168 22.90 9.88 12.52
CA ASP A 168 22.41 11.27 12.54
C ASP A 168 20.90 11.34 12.87
N GLY A 169 20.34 12.53 13.14
CA GLY A 169 18.93 12.67 13.57
C GLY A 169 18.71 12.75 15.08
N ASN A 170 17.44 12.74 15.49
CA ASN A 170 17.03 12.61 16.89
C ASN A 170 16.29 11.28 17.07
N HIS A 171 16.68 10.51 18.06
CA HIS A 171 16.04 9.23 18.36
C HIS A 171 15.66 9.21 19.85
N ASP A 172 14.40 8.91 20.16
CA ASP A 172 13.93 8.55 21.50
C ASP A 172 13.69 7.05 21.56
N ASP A 173 14.24 6.43 22.59
CA ASP A 173 14.35 4.99 22.71
C ASP A 173 13.53 4.57 23.95
N GLY A 174 12.51 3.76 23.72
CA GLY A 174 11.71 3.13 24.76
C GLY A 174 12.46 1.98 25.45
N ALA A 175 11.80 0.84 25.58
CA ALA A 175 12.34 -0.29 26.33
C ALA A 175 13.08 -1.28 25.42
N LYS A 176 14.42 -1.19 25.35
CA LYS A 176 15.26 -2.24 24.75
C LYS A 176 15.02 -3.58 25.47
N LYS A 177 14.68 -4.64 24.72
CA LYS A 177 14.34 -5.98 25.27
C LYS A 177 15.58 -6.79 25.69
#